data_AF-W1NNF4-F1
#
_entry.id   AF-W1NNF4-F1
#
_cell.length_a   1.000
_cell.length_b   1.000
_cell.length_c   1.000
_cell.angle_alpha   90.00
_cell.angle_beta   90.00
_cell.angle_gamma   90.00
#
_symmetry.space_group_name_H-M   'P 1'
#
loop_
_entity.id
_entity.type
_entity.pdbx_description
1 polymer ?
#
loop_
_entity_poly.entity_id
_entity_poly.type
_entity_poly.pdbx_seq_one_letter_code
_entity_poly.pdbx_strand_id
1 'polypeptide(L)'
;MQNFANDAQTIYLFQLEKLKVTSCEQLVAIAELPSSLKLLLADSCKSLQVIPKLSYLSQLQVLSLAKCEQLVALPELHSSLKYLNAYGYKSLQMMPKLSHLSQLEKFKVTSCEQL
;
A
#
# COMPACT_ATOMS: atom_id res chain seq x y z
N MET A 1 -13.05 16.42 -37.34
CA MET A 1 -11.85 15.62 -37.02
C MET A 1 -11.44 15.93 -35.59
N GLN A 2 -11.85 15.11 -34.64
CA GLN A 2 -11.09 14.77 -33.43
C GLN A 2 -11.62 13.40 -32.97
N ASN A 3 -10.69 12.46 -32.85
CA ASN A 3 -10.94 11.03 -32.67
C ASN A 3 -11.57 10.75 -31.30
N PHE A 4 -12.77 10.18 -31.30
CA PHE A 4 -13.23 9.33 -30.21
C PHE A 4 -12.59 7.95 -30.39
N ALA A 5 -11.33 7.82 -29.97
CA ALA A 5 -10.63 6.54 -29.97
C ALA A 5 -10.49 6.05 -28.52
N ASN A 6 -11.24 4.99 -28.21
CA ASN A 6 -11.06 4.03 -27.12
C ASN A 6 -11.41 4.45 -25.67
N ASP A 7 -12.70 4.61 -25.38
CA ASP A 7 -13.25 4.58 -24.01
C ASP A 7 -13.71 3.16 -23.59
N ALA A 8 -12.97 2.13 -23.98
CA ALA A 8 -13.32 0.73 -23.71
C ALA A 8 -12.21 -0.02 -22.95
N GLN A 9 -11.69 0.54 -21.85
CA GLN A 9 -10.78 -0.20 -20.96
C GLN A 9 -10.65 0.27 -19.50
N THR A 10 -11.52 1.16 -19.01
CA THR A 10 -11.56 1.50 -17.56
C THR A 10 -12.74 0.79 -16.92
N ILE A 11 -12.61 -0.51 -16.65
CA ILE A 11 -13.58 -1.21 -15.79
C ILE A 11 -13.43 -0.63 -14.38
N TYR A 12 -14.46 0.12 -14.02
CA TYR A 12 -14.84 0.66 -12.73
C TYR A 12 -14.34 -0.18 -11.54
N LEU A 13 -13.12 0.08 -11.06
CA LEU A 13 -12.63 -0.41 -9.76
C LEU A 13 -13.33 0.27 -8.57
N PHE A 14 -14.31 1.15 -8.80
CA PHE A 14 -14.96 1.99 -7.79
C PHE A 14 -15.62 1.24 -6.62
N GLN A 15 -15.75 -0.09 -6.69
CA GLN A 15 -16.27 -0.91 -5.57
C GLN A 15 -15.24 -1.84 -4.93
N LEU A 16 -13.97 -1.83 -5.33
CA LEU A 16 -12.98 -2.73 -4.73
C LEU A 16 -12.66 -2.25 -3.30
N GLU A 17 -13.28 -2.88 -2.32
CA GLU A 17 -13.03 -2.56 -0.90
C GLU A 17 -11.85 -3.35 -0.31
N LYS A 18 -11.50 -4.49 -0.89
CA LYS A 18 -10.51 -5.41 -0.36
C LYS A 18 -9.61 -5.94 -1.47
N LEU A 19 -8.31 -5.67 -1.37
CA LEU A 19 -7.30 -6.23 -2.26
C LEU A 19 -6.35 -7.11 -1.44
N LYS A 20 -6.26 -8.38 -1.82
CA LYS A 20 -5.32 -9.34 -1.23
C LYS A 20 -4.46 -9.94 -2.33
N VAL A 21 -3.18 -9.62 -2.30
CA VAL A 21 -2.13 -10.11 -3.20
C VAL A 21 -0.97 -10.66 -2.37
N THR A 22 -1.25 -11.59 -1.47
CA THR A 22 -0.25 -12.18 -0.56
C THR A 22 0.63 -13.20 -1.28
N SER A 23 1.93 -13.20 -0.99
CA SER A 23 2.92 -14.14 -1.53
C SER A 23 3.02 -14.11 -3.07
N CYS A 24 2.68 -12.98 -3.70
CA CYS A 24 2.93 -12.77 -5.13
C CYS A 24 4.41 -12.43 -5.34
N GLU A 25 5.27 -13.44 -5.35
CA GLU A 25 6.73 -13.24 -5.36
C GLU A 25 7.26 -12.51 -6.61
N GLN A 26 6.50 -12.51 -7.71
CA GLN A 26 6.84 -11.82 -8.96
C GLN A 26 6.14 -10.46 -9.11
N LEU A 27 5.32 -10.04 -8.14
CA LEU A 27 4.65 -8.74 -8.18
C LEU A 27 5.68 -7.63 -7.93
N VAL A 28 5.98 -6.86 -8.96
CA VAL A 28 6.98 -5.77 -8.88
C VAL A 28 6.36 -4.45 -8.45
N ALA A 29 5.12 -4.20 -8.85
CA ALA A 29 4.42 -2.96 -8.57
C ALA A 29 2.93 -3.18 -8.30
N ILE A 30 2.37 -2.38 -7.40
CA ILE A 30 0.92 -2.18 -7.29
C ILE A 30 0.61 -0.88 -8.04
N ALA A 31 -0.38 -0.90 -8.93
CA ALA A 31 -0.86 0.29 -9.64
C ALA A 31 -1.83 1.11 -8.76
N GLU A 32 -2.34 2.22 -9.30
CA GLU A 32 -3.33 3.05 -8.61
C GLU A 32 -4.54 2.24 -8.11
N LEU A 33 -5.00 2.58 -6.90
CA LEU A 33 -6.03 1.87 -6.17
C LEU A 33 -7.30 2.73 -6.08
N PRO A 34 -8.50 2.14 -6.07
CA PRO A 34 -9.73 2.90 -5.95
C PRO A 34 -9.90 3.46 -4.53
N SER A 35 -10.51 4.65 -4.42
CA SER A 35 -10.77 5.33 -3.14
C SER A 35 -11.71 4.58 -2.19
N SER A 36 -12.44 3.58 -2.69
CA SER A 36 -13.29 2.67 -1.90
C SER A 36 -12.51 1.59 -1.15
N LEU A 37 -11.20 1.48 -1.38
CA LEU A 37 -10.38 0.44 -0.75
C LEU A 37 -10.28 0.65 0.76
N LYS A 38 -10.71 -0.37 1.52
CA LYS A 38 -10.67 -0.43 2.99
C LYS A 38 -9.56 -1.31 3.52
N LEU A 39 -9.12 -2.29 2.72
CA LEU A 39 -8.13 -3.28 3.10
C LEU A 39 -7.16 -3.58 1.94
N LEU A 40 -5.87 -3.47 2.23
CA LEU A 40 -4.78 -3.91 1.35
C LEU A 40 -3.85 -4.88 2.10
N LEU A 41 -3.77 -6.12 1.60
CA LEU A 41 -2.83 -7.13 2.09
C LEU A 41 -1.91 -7.58 0.95
N ALA A 42 -0.63 -7.20 0.99
CA ALA A 42 0.38 -7.59 0.02
C ALA A 42 1.60 -8.25 0.68
N ASP A 43 1.38 -8.95 1.80
CA ASP A 43 2.46 -9.57 2.56
C ASP A 43 3.25 -10.57 1.71
N SER A 44 4.56 -10.66 1.95
CA SER A 44 5.49 -11.61 1.31
C SER A 44 5.60 -11.48 -0.21
N CYS A 45 5.22 -10.32 -0.79
CA CYS A 45 5.56 -9.95 -2.16
C CYS A 45 7.02 -9.48 -2.22
N LYS A 46 7.95 -10.43 -2.24
CA LYS A 46 9.39 -10.15 -2.09
C LYS A 46 9.96 -9.24 -3.17
N SER A 47 9.43 -9.30 -4.40
CA SER A 47 9.85 -8.44 -5.52
C SER A 47 9.11 -7.10 -5.58
N LEU A 48 8.21 -6.81 -4.64
CA LEU A 48 7.44 -5.56 -4.66
C LEU A 48 8.36 -4.38 -4.35
N GLN A 49 8.53 -3.50 -5.33
CA GLN A 49 9.39 -2.33 -5.26
C GLN A 49 8.59 -1.03 -5.23
N VAL A 50 7.42 -1.02 -5.90
CA VAL A 50 6.63 0.20 -6.10
C VAL A 50 5.21 0.02 -5.59
N ILE A 51 4.76 0.99 -4.81
CA ILE A 51 3.38 1.13 -4.33
C ILE A 51 2.95 2.59 -4.51
N PRO A 52 1.71 2.89 -4.93
CA PRO A 52 1.26 4.26 -5.08
C PRO A 52 1.22 4.96 -3.72
N LYS A 53 1.11 6.30 -3.75
CA LYS A 53 0.74 7.03 -2.54
C LYS A 53 -0.62 6.53 -2.06
N LEU A 54 -0.77 6.32 -0.75
CA LEU A 54 -2.03 5.86 -0.17
C LEU A 54 -2.73 6.97 0.63
N SER A 55 -2.22 8.19 0.57
CA SER A 55 -2.76 9.36 1.28
C SER A 55 -4.12 9.82 0.76
N TYR A 56 -4.52 9.42 -0.45
CA TYR A 56 -5.86 9.70 -0.99
C TYR A 56 -6.90 8.64 -0.62
N LEU A 57 -6.49 7.49 -0.06
CA LEU A 57 -7.39 6.39 0.30
C LEU A 57 -8.03 6.63 1.67
N SER A 58 -8.98 7.57 1.73
CA SER A 58 -9.62 7.98 2.98
C SER A 58 -10.45 6.90 3.68
N GLN A 59 -10.75 5.81 2.98
CA GLN A 59 -11.45 4.63 3.52
C GLN A 59 -10.51 3.51 3.96
N LEU A 60 -9.21 3.59 3.66
CA LEU A 60 -8.26 2.54 3.99
C LEU A 60 -8.07 2.46 5.50
N GLN A 61 -8.41 1.31 6.06
CA GLN A 61 -8.33 1.03 7.51
C GLN A 61 -7.25 0.00 7.83
N VAL A 62 -6.95 -0.91 6.90
CA VAL A 62 -5.99 -2.01 7.09
C VAL A 62 -4.97 -2.03 5.97
N LEU A 63 -3.70 -1.90 6.32
CA LEU A 63 -2.57 -2.04 5.42
C LEU A 63 -1.58 -3.05 5.95
N SER A 64 -1.26 -4.06 5.15
CA SER A 64 -0.21 -5.03 5.44
C SER A 64 0.71 -5.19 4.23
N LEU A 65 1.99 -4.85 4.42
CA LEU A 65 3.09 -4.93 3.44
C LEU A 65 4.28 -5.67 4.07
N ALA A 66 4.01 -6.62 4.97
CA ALA A 66 5.05 -7.31 5.70
C ALA A 66 5.86 -8.22 4.79
N LYS A 67 7.17 -8.29 5.00
CA LYS A 67 8.11 -9.13 4.23
C LYS A 67 8.14 -8.79 2.73
N CYS A 68 7.83 -7.56 2.36
CA CYS A 68 8.09 -7.05 1.00
C CYS A 68 9.55 -6.61 0.91
N GLU A 69 10.46 -7.57 0.76
CA GLU A 69 11.90 -7.38 1.00
C GLU A 69 12.56 -6.28 0.15
N GLN A 70 12.09 -6.09 -1.09
CA GLN A 70 12.60 -5.07 -2.02
C GLN A 70 11.92 -3.70 -1.92
N LEU A 71 10.90 -3.54 -1.06
CA LEU A 71 10.26 -2.24 -0.87
C LEU A 71 11.18 -1.32 -0.05
N VAL A 72 11.55 -0.18 -0.62
CA VAL A 72 12.57 0.73 -0.05
C VAL A 72 12.00 1.77 0.92
N ALA A 73 10.70 2.03 0.84
CA ALA A 73 9.98 2.98 1.68
C ALA A 73 8.51 2.58 1.83
N LEU A 74 7.92 2.93 2.97
CA LEU A 74 6.47 2.90 3.12
C LEU A 74 5.83 4.09 2.39
N PRO A 75 4.62 3.94 1.81
CA PRO A 75 3.92 5.06 1.17
C PRO A 75 3.45 6.08 2.19
N GLU A 76 3.14 7.30 1.73
CA GLU A 76 2.35 8.25 2.50
C GLU A 76 0.97 7.66 2.80
N LEU A 77 0.54 7.75 4.06
CA LEU A 77 -0.68 7.12 4.57
C LEU A 77 -1.71 8.17 4.99
N HIS A 78 -2.99 7.89 4.75
CA HIS A 78 -4.11 8.70 5.25
C HIS A 78 -4.37 8.42 6.74
N SER A 79 -4.89 9.41 7.48
CA SER A 79 -5.12 9.32 8.93
C SER A 79 -6.25 8.36 9.35
N SER A 80 -6.98 7.80 8.38
CA SER A 80 -8.03 6.78 8.58
C SER A 80 -7.49 5.40 8.95
N LEU A 81 -6.18 5.18 8.79
CA LEU A 81 -5.57 3.86 8.96
C LEU A 81 -5.63 3.44 10.44
N LYS A 82 -6.19 2.25 10.69
CA LYS A 82 -6.34 1.66 12.02
C LYS A 82 -5.32 0.57 12.32
N TYR A 83 -4.90 -0.15 11.28
CA TYR A 83 -3.93 -1.22 11.37
C TYR A 83 -2.84 -1.07 10.31
N LEU A 84 -1.58 -1.03 10.77
CA LEU A 84 -0.39 -1.02 9.92
C LEU A 84 0.52 -2.20 10.24
N ASN A 85 0.80 -3.04 9.26
CA ASN A 85 1.79 -4.12 9.39
C ASN A 85 2.85 -3.99 8.28
N ALA A 86 4.04 -3.58 8.70
CA ALA A 86 5.12 -3.16 7.82
C ALA A 86 6.47 -3.55 8.46
N TYR A 87 6.68 -4.86 8.63
CA TYR A 87 7.95 -5.40 9.12
C TYR A 87 8.64 -6.29 8.08
N GLY A 88 9.93 -6.57 8.29
CA GLY A 88 10.66 -7.55 7.47
C GLY A 88 11.08 -7.03 6.09
N TYR A 89 11.23 -5.72 5.95
CA TYR A 89 11.93 -5.13 4.82
C TYR A 89 13.44 -5.40 4.93
N LYS A 90 14.08 -5.75 3.81
CA LYS A 90 15.56 -5.86 3.75
C LYS A 90 16.20 -4.59 3.22
N SER A 91 15.49 -3.88 2.34
CA SER A 91 15.98 -2.67 1.65
C SER A 91 15.39 -1.37 2.18
N LEU A 92 14.73 -1.36 3.34
CA LEU A 92 14.10 -0.15 3.87
C LEU A 92 15.15 0.86 4.30
N GLN A 93 15.19 1.99 3.62
CA GLN A 93 16.14 3.07 3.90
C GLN A 93 15.54 4.16 4.80
N MET A 94 14.21 4.30 4.80
CA MET A 94 13.53 5.36 5.53
C MET A 94 12.20 4.88 6.12
N MET A 95 12.03 5.15 7.41
CA MET A 95 10.75 5.00 8.09
C MET A 95 9.96 6.31 7.97
N PRO A 96 8.69 6.29 7.50
CA PRO A 96 7.87 7.49 7.45
C PRO A 96 7.48 7.93 8.85
N LYS A 97 7.25 9.23 9.03
CA LYS A 97 6.61 9.73 10.24
C LYS A 97 5.17 9.19 10.30
N LEU A 98 4.82 8.58 11.42
CA LEU A 98 3.48 8.03 11.66
C LEU A 98 2.65 8.91 12.61
N SER A 99 3.18 10.05 13.04
CA SER A 99 2.57 10.95 14.05
C SER A 99 1.22 11.54 13.62
N HIS A 100 0.94 11.60 12.31
CA HIS A 100 -0.33 12.09 11.78
C HIS A 100 -1.43 11.01 11.72
N LEU A 101 -1.12 9.74 12.00
CA LEU A 101 -2.07 8.62 11.97
C LEU A 101 -2.88 8.55 13.26
N SER A 102 -3.74 9.55 13.47
CA SER A 102 -4.51 9.71 14.72
C SER A 102 -5.51 8.58 15.03
N GLN A 103 -5.87 7.75 14.05
CA GLN A 103 -6.77 6.60 14.24
C GLN A 103 -6.03 5.25 14.36
N LEU A 104 -4.70 5.25 14.40
CA LEU A 104 -3.91 4.01 14.42
C LEU A 104 -4.07 3.30 15.77
N GLU A 105 -4.75 2.16 15.77
CA GLU A 105 -5.02 1.36 16.96
C GLU A 105 -3.93 0.30 17.19
N LYS A 106 -3.35 -0.22 16.10
CA LYS A 106 -2.35 -1.29 16.13
C LYS A 106 -1.32 -1.07 15.03
N PHE A 107 -0.05 -1.25 15.38
CA PHE A 107 1.00 -1.27 14.37
C PHE A 107 2.10 -2.27 14.69
N LYS A 108 2.65 -2.87 13.64
CA LYS A 108 3.87 -3.65 13.69
C LYS A 108 4.80 -3.14 12.60
N VAL A 109 5.82 -2.41 13.01
CA VAL A 109 6.88 -1.92 12.12
C VAL A 109 8.21 -2.49 12.60
N THR A 110 9.14 -2.80 11.70
CA THR A 110 10.49 -3.18 12.16
C THR A 110 11.15 -1.96 12.80
N SER A 111 11.79 -2.15 13.95
CA SER A 111 12.80 -1.19 14.43
C SER A 111 13.99 -1.27 13.47
N CYS A 112 14.27 -0.20 12.73
CA CYS A 112 15.56 -0.06 12.05
C CYS A 112 16.63 0.07 13.14
N GLU A 113 17.59 -0.85 13.19
CA GLU A 113 18.77 -0.76 14.06
C GLU A 113 19.78 0.32 13.60
N GLN A 114 19.33 1.32 12.83
CA GLN A 114 20.15 2.45 12.42
C GLN A 114 19.48 3.75 12.87
N LEU A 115 19.65 4.03 14.16
CA LEU A 115 19.60 5.38 14.73
C LEU A 115 21.03 5.85 14.95
#